data_AF-A0A7X6PE72-F1
#
_entry.id   AF-A0A7X6PE72-F1
#
_cell.length_a   1.000
_cell.length_b   1.000
_cell.length_c   1.000
_cell.angle_alpha   90.00
_cell.angle_beta   90.00
_cell.angle_gamma   90.00
#
_symmetry.space_group_name_H-M   'P 1'
#
loop_
_entity.id
_entity.type
_entity.pdbx_description
1 polymer ?
#
loop_
_entity_poly.entity_id
_entity_poly.type
_entity_poly.pdbx_seq_one_letter_code
_entity_poly.pdbx_strand_id
1 'polypeptide(L)'
;IEEYPWSSYKEYMDKKTDFVESNEILGIISDNKVAGLKEFAQFHQKSCNDTFLDLADEKEVDATNVKRFIAEFVQKYKIEISQLKSAQNKKVREELIKLIIKKSDLSLRRIAEELGLNREMVRKAALSKVLSREPSP
;
A
#
# COMPACT_ATOMS: atom_id res chain seq x y z
N ILE A 1 -15.98 15.96 -5.03
CA ILE A 1 -15.55 16.83 -3.90
C ILE A 1 -16.72 17.66 -3.38
N GLU A 2 -17.51 18.30 -4.24
CA GLU A 2 -18.67 19.10 -3.82
C GLU A 2 -19.66 18.35 -2.91
N GLU A 3 -19.91 17.06 -3.14
CA GLU A 3 -20.83 16.28 -2.32
C GLU A 3 -20.25 15.83 -0.97
N TYR A 4 -18.94 16.02 -0.73
CA TYR A 4 -18.28 15.55 0.48
C TYR A 4 -18.60 16.46 1.68
N PRO A 5 -19.32 15.97 2.72
CA PRO A 5 -19.89 16.82 3.77
C PRO A 5 -18.85 17.53 4.63
N TRP A 6 -17.64 16.97 4.75
CA TRP A 6 -16.56 17.53 5.56
C TRP A 6 -15.54 18.33 4.77
N SER A 7 -15.79 18.61 3.48
CA SER A 7 -14.92 19.50 2.71
C SER A 7 -15.34 20.95 2.91
N SER A 8 -14.36 21.83 3.18
CA SER A 8 -14.56 23.28 3.14
C SER A 8 -14.69 23.82 1.71
N TYR A 9 -14.56 22.97 0.67
CA TYR A 9 -14.63 23.36 -0.74
C TYR A 9 -15.88 24.19 -1.06
N LYS A 10 -17.04 23.79 -0.53
CA LYS A 10 -18.30 24.53 -0.70
C LYS A 10 -18.27 25.93 -0.09
N GLU A 11 -17.54 26.12 1.00
CA GLU A 11 -17.41 27.41 1.67
C GLU A 11 -16.59 28.40 0.82
N TYR A 12 -15.58 27.90 0.10
CA TYR A 12 -14.84 28.70 -0.89
C TYR A 12 -15.68 29.07 -2.11
N MET A 13 -16.58 28.20 -2.57
CA MET A 13 -17.39 28.41 -3.78
C MET A 13 -18.62 29.30 -3.56
N ASP A 14 -19.41 29.02 -2.52
CA ASP A 14 -20.73 29.62 -2.34
C ASP A 14 -20.75 30.77 -1.33
N LYS A 15 -19.70 30.96 -0.51
CA LYS A 15 -19.59 31.98 0.56
C LYS A 15 -20.84 32.11 1.45
N LYS A 16 -21.64 31.04 1.60
CA LYS A 16 -22.86 31.04 2.43
C LYS A 16 -22.56 31.15 3.93
N THR A 17 -21.32 30.90 4.32
CA THR A 17 -20.84 30.89 5.70
C THR A 17 -19.55 31.71 5.83
N ASP A 18 -19.44 32.50 6.89
CA ASP A 18 -18.24 33.32 7.19
C ASP A 18 -17.17 32.56 8.01
N PHE A 19 -17.26 31.22 8.06
CA PHE A 19 -16.32 30.40 8.83
C PHE A 19 -14.92 30.31 8.21
N VAL A 20 -14.77 30.72 6.94
CA VAL A 20 -13.51 30.60 6.18
C VAL A 20 -13.10 31.95 5.60
N GLU A 21 -11.89 32.39 5.95
CA GLU A 21 -11.24 33.52 5.27
C GLU A 21 -10.80 33.11 3.88
N SER A 22 -11.69 33.31 2.91
CA SER A 22 -11.47 32.92 1.52
C SER A 22 -10.64 33.93 0.73
N ASN A 23 -10.57 35.20 1.14
CA ASN A 23 -9.93 36.22 0.31
C ASN A 23 -8.40 36.14 0.39
N GLU A 24 -7.83 35.94 1.58
CA GLU A 24 -6.39 35.79 1.74
C GLU A 24 -5.88 34.54 1.02
N ILE A 25 -6.55 33.41 1.20
CA ILE A 25 -6.16 32.13 0.59
C ILE A 25 -6.27 32.17 -0.94
N LEU A 26 -7.36 32.73 -1.49
CA LEU A 26 -7.47 32.89 -2.94
C LEU A 26 -6.45 33.91 -3.49
N GLY A 27 -6.06 34.90 -2.68
CA GLY A 27 -5.00 35.85 -3.00
C GLY A 27 -3.62 35.22 -3.15
N ILE A 28 -3.34 34.11 -2.44
CA ILE A 28 -2.11 33.33 -2.63
C ILE A 28 -2.06 32.70 -4.03
N ILE A 29 -3.22 32.34 -4.58
CA ILE A 29 -3.33 31.72 -5.91
C ILE A 29 -3.28 32.79 -6.99
N SER A 30 -4.05 33.88 -6.84
CA SER A 30 -4.09 34.98 -7.80
C SER A 30 -4.57 36.28 -7.16
N ASP A 31 -3.97 37.40 -7.57
CA ASP A 31 -4.42 38.76 -7.18
C ASP A 31 -5.86 39.06 -7.63
N ASN A 32 -6.31 38.39 -8.70
CA ASN A 32 -7.69 38.50 -9.15
C ASN A 32 -8.52 37.35 -8.55
N LYS A 33 -9.41 37.71 -7.63
CA LYS A 33 -10.31 36.78 -6.94
C LYS A 33 -11.09 35.83 -7.86
N VAL A 34 -11.56 36.32 -9.01
CA VAL A 34 -12.31 35.51 -9.98
C VAL A 34 -11.39 34.48 -10.65
N ALA A 35 -10.16 34.89 -10.97
CA ALA A 35 -9.14 33.98 -11.51
C ALA A 35 -8.70 32.96 -10.44
N GLY A 36 -8.46 33.39 -9.21
CA GLY A 36 -8.10 32.53 -8.09
C GLY A 36 -9.15 31.46 -7.79
N LEU A 37 -10.45 31.81 -7.82
CA LEU A 37 -11.53 30.83 -7.69
C LEU A 37 -11.52 29.78 -8.80
N LYS A 38 -11.31 30.22 -10.05
CA LYS A 38 -11.25 29.32 -11.20
C LYS A 38 -10.07 28.36 -11.11
N GLU A 39 -8.89 28.86 -10.76
CA GLU A 39 -7.69 28.03 -10.59
C GLU A 39 -7.82 27.08 -9.40
N PHE A 40 -8.39 27.53 -8.29
CA PHE A 40 -8.68 26.68 -7.13
C PHE A 40 -9.60 25.52 -7.50
N ALA A 41 -10.68 25.78 -8.25
CA ALA A 41 -11.58 24.73 -8.74
C ALA A 41 -10.87 23.75 -9.68
N GLN A 42 -10.05 24.26 -10.60
CA GLN A 42 -9.27 23.43 -11.53
C GLN A 42 -8.26 22.54 -10.80
N PHE A 43 -7.58 23.07 -9.78
CA PHE A 43 -6.62 22.31 -8.97
C PHE A 43 -7.30 21.10 -8.30
N HIS A 44 -8.47 21.28 -7.71
CA HIS A 44 -9.21 20.21 -7.02
C HIS A 44 -9.78 19.15 -7.98
N GLN A 45 -9.93 19.46 -9.27
CA GLN A 45 -10.39 18.51 -10.28
C GLN A 45 -9.23 17.72 -10.92
N LYS A 46 -7.99 18.13 -10.70
CA LYS A 46 -6.82 17.47 -11.27
C LYS A 46 -6.60 16.12 -10.59
N SER A 47 -6.45 15.06 -11.39
CA SER A 47 -6.06 13.76 -10.86
C SER A 47 -4.64 13.82 -10.30
N CYS A 48 -4.47 13.25 -9.11
CA CYS A 48 -3.17 13.07 -8.49
C CYS A 48 -2.77 11.60 -8.62
N ASN A 49 -1.63 11.35 -9.27
CA ASN A 49 -1.06 10.01 -9.43
C ASN A 49 0.14 9.79 -8.49
N ASP A 50 0.30 10.64 -7.49
CA ASP A 50 1.40 10.55 -6.54
C ASP A 50 1.19 9.37 -5.59
N THR A 51 2.30 8.77 -5.16
CA THR A 51 2.29 7.70 -4.17
C THR A 51 2.25 8.33 -2.77
N PHE A 52 1.20 8.04 -2.00
CA PHE A 52 1.06 8.50 -0.63
C PHE A 52 1.53 7.41 0.34
N LEU A 53 2.25 7.79 1.40
CA LEU A 53 2.77 6.84 2.40
C LEU A 53 1.67 6.02 3.09
N ASP A 54 0.51 6.64 3.30
CA ASP A 54 -0.62 6.04 4.03
C ASP A 54 -1.62 5.31 3.13
N LEU A 55 -1.47 5.44 1.81
CA LEU A 55 -2.23 4.66 0.83
C LEU A 55 -1.34 3.52 0.38
N ALA A 56 -1.43 2.39 1.08
CA ALA A 56 -0.79 1.16 0.62
C ALA A 56 -1.35 0.79 -0.77
N ASP A 57 -0.45 0.52 -1.72
CA ASP A 57 -0.86 -0.08 -3.00
C ASP A 57 -1.72 -1.32 -2.73
N GLU A 58 -2.85 -1.46 -3.43
CA GLU A 58 -3.68 -2.66 -3.33
C GLU A 58 -2.82 -3.90 -3.65
N LYS A 59 -2.56 -4.68 -2.60
CA LYS A 59 -1.77 -5.90 -2.71
C LYS A 59 -2.58 -6.98 -3.41
N GLU A 60 -1.95 -7.66 -4.36
CA GLU A 60 -2.56 -8.78 -5.11
C GLU A 60 -3.00 -9.95 -4.20
N VAL A 61 -2.37 -10.10 -3.04
CA VAL A 61 -2.59 -11.21 -2.11
C VAL A 61 -3.07 -10.69 -0.75
N ASP A 62 -4.18 -11.21 -0.27
CA ASP A 62 -4.81 -10.89 1.00
C ASP A 62 -5.14 -12.16 1.81
N ALA A 63 -5.81 -12.01 2.95
CA ALA A 63 -6.20 -13.15 3.78
C ALA A 63 -7.19 -14.12 3.11
N THR A 64 -7.94 -13.67 2.10
CA THR A 64 -8.94 -14.49 1.41
C THR A 64 -8.32 -15.36 0.31
N ASN A 65 -7.29 -14.86 -0.37
CA ASN A 65 -6.71 -15.53 -1.53
C ASN A 65 -5.34 -16.18 -1.27
N VAL A 66 -4.70 -15.92 -0.12
CA VAL A 66 -3.36 -16.45 0.20
C VAL A 66 -3.28 -17.98 0.12
N LYS A 67 -4.32 -18.69 0.55
CA LYS A 67 -4.35 -20.17 0.50
C LYS A 67 -4.34 -20.69 -0.92
N ARG A 68 -5.11 -20.06 -1.81
CA ARG A 68 -5.13 -20.40 -3.24
C ARG A 68 -3.77 -20.11 -3.87
N PHE A 69 -3.19 -18.96 -3.56
CA PHE A 69 -1.88 -18.57 -4.03
C PHE A 69 -0.78 -19.58 -3.62
N ILE A 70 -0.79 -20.02 -2.36
CA ILE A 70 0.15 -21.04 -1.86
C ILE A 70 -0.05 -22.36 -2.60
N ALA A 71 -1.30 -22.80 -2.78
CA ALA A 71 -1.62 -24.05 -3.47
C ALA A 71 -1.11 -24.06 -4.93
N GLU A 72 -1.37 -22.98 -5.68
CA GLU A 72 -0.89 -22.82 -7.06
C GLU A 72 0.64 -22.85 -7.14
N PHE A 73 1.32 -22.18 -6.21
CA PHE A 73 2.78 -22.15 -6.16
C PHE A 73 3.35 -23.54 -5.88
N VAL A 74 2.83 -24.23 -4.86
CA VAL A 74 3.28 -25.56 -4.43
C VAL A 74 3.04 -26.60 -5.54
N GLN A 75 1.91 -26.50 -6.25
CA GLN A 75 1.60 -27.32 -7.41
C GLN A 75 2.60 -27.09 -8.57
N LYS A 76 2.97 -25.84 -8.85
CA LYS A 76 3.98 -25.50 -9.87
C LYS A 76 5.33 -26.18 -9.61
N TYR A 77 5.73 -26.27 -8.34
CA TYR A 77 6.98 -26.90 -7.92
C TYR A 77 6.84 -28.41 -7.65
N LYS A 78 5.65 -28.99 -7.83
CA LYS A 78 5.34 -30.43 -7.59
C LYS A 78 5.77 -30.90 -6.19
N ILE A 79 5.63 -30.03 -5.21
CA ILE A 79 5.88 -30.34 -3.79
C ILE A 79 4.56 -30.29 -3.03
N GLU A 80 4.55 -30.75 -1.78
CA GLU A 80 3.46 -30.50 -0.85
C GLU A 80 3.82 -29.39 0.14
N ILE A 81 2.81 -28.73 0.73
CA ILE A 81 3.01 -27.71 1.76
C ILE A 81 3.81 -28.30 2.95
N SER A 82 3.53 -29.54 3.32
CA SER A 82 4.25 -30.30 4.37
C SER A 82 5.76 -30.37 4.10
N GLN A 83 6.15 -30.49 2.83
CA GLN A 83 7.53 -30.64 2.38
C GLN A 83 8.31 -29.32 2.41
N LEU A 84 7.66 -28.16 2.57
CA LEU A 84 8.34 -26.87 2.73
C LEU A 84 9.23 -26.84 3.98
N LYS A 85 8.95 -27.68 5.00
CA LYS A 85 9.78 -27.81 6.20
C LYS A 85 11.14 -28.44 5.90
N SER A 86 11.22 -29.31 4.89
CA SER A 86 12.43 -30.04 4.53
C SER A 86 13.57 -29.10 4.15
N ALA A 87 14.80 -29.47 4.53
CA ALA A 87 16.01 -28.76 4.14
C ALA A 87 16.21 -28.76 2.61
N GLN A 88 15.76 -29.81 1.93
CA GLN A 88 15.85 -29.94 0.46
C GLN A 88 15.05 -28.84 -0.26
N ASN A 89 13.94 -28.40 0.33
CA ASN A 89 13.07 -27.37 -0.24
C ASN A 89 13.35 -25.96 0.29
N LYS A 90 14.52 -25.74 0.92
CA LYS A 90 14.89 -24.44 1.51
C LYS A 90 14.76 -23.30 0.50
N LYS A 91 15.29 -23.47 -0.72
CA LYS A 91 15.26 -22.42 -1.76
C LYS A 91 13.82 -22.08 -2.17
N VAL A 92 13.00 -23.09 -2.45
CA VAL A 92 11.59 -22.94 -2.84
C VAL A 92 10.79 -22.27 -1.72
N ARG A 93 11.02 -22.67 -0.46
CA ARG A 93 10.41 -22.04 0.71
C ARG A 93 10.76 -20.57 0.83
N GLU A 94 12.04 -20.21 0.72
CA GLU A 94 12.49 -18.82 0.81
C GLU A 94 11.93 -17.96 -0.32
N GLU A 95 11.82 -18.51 -1.53
CA GLU A 95 11.18 -17.86 -2.67
C GLU A 95 9.70 -17.59 -2.41
N LEU A 96 8.95 -18.61 -1.94
CA LEU A 96 7.53 -18.47 -1.61
C LEU A 96 7.31 -17.40 -0.53
N ILE A 97 8.10 -17.41 0.55
CA ILE A 97 8.00 -16.42 1.62
C ILE A 97 8.24 -15.01 1.09
N LYS A 98 9.28 -14.82 0.26
CA LYS A 98 9.60 -13.52 -0.35
C LYS A 98 8.48 -13.04 -1.27
N LEU A 99 7.86 -13.96 -2.00
CA LEU A 99 6.78 -13.65 -2.92
C LEU A 99 5.53 -13.20 -2.17
N ILE A 100 5.15 -13.90 -1.09
CA ILE A 100 4.02 -13.51 -0.23
C ILE A 100 4.28 -12.16 0.44
N ILE A 101 5.48 -11.90 0.98
CA ILE A 101 5.82 -10.59 1.57
C ILE A 101 5.74 -9.45 0.54
N LYS A 102 6.12 -9.70 -0.72
CA LYS A 102 6.06 -8.68 -1.77
C LYS A 102 4.62 -8.39 -2.20
N LYS A 103 3.80 -9.43 -2.29
CA LYS A 103 2.46 -9.39 -2.88
C LYS A 103 1.33 -9.24 -1.87
N SER A 104 1.60 -9.27 -0.56
CA SER A 104 0.59 -9.18 0.50
C SER A 104 1.04 -8.28 1.64
N ASP A 105 0.07 -7.79 2.42
CA ASP A 105 0.29 -7.10 3.71
C ASP A 105 0.20 -8.07 4.91
N LEU A 106 0.35 -9.37 4.66
CA LEU A 106 0.29 -10.35 5.73
C LEU A 106 1.51 -10.22 6.65
N SER A 107 1.26 -10.17 7.96
CA SER A 107 2.32 -10.21 8.95
C SER A 107 3.16 -11.50 8.81
N LEU A 108 4.46 -11.44 9.14
CA LEU A 108 5.34 -12.62 9.12
C LEU A 108 4.79 -13.78 9.96
N ARG A 109 4.05 -13.48 11.04
CA ARG A 109 3.35 -14.47 11.86
C ARG A 109 2.27 -15.18 11.04
N ARG A 110 1.44 -14.42 10.34
CA ARG A 110 0.36 -14.99 9.53
C ARG A 110 0.91 -15.82 8.38
N ILE A 111 1.98 -15.38 7.74
CA ILE A 111 2.69 -16.16 6.71
C ILE A 111 3.19 -17.49 7.29
N ALA A 112 3.74 -17.49 8.51
CA ALA A 112 4.20 -18.71 9.17
C ALA A 112 3.05 -19.69 9.45
N GLU A 113 1.89 -19.18 9.88
CA GLU A 113 0.68 -19.98 10.12
C GLU A 113 0.17 -20.62 8.82
N GLU A 114 0.00 -19.86 7.75
CA GLU A 114 -0.51 -20.36 6.48
C GLU A 114 0.43 -21.38 5.82
N LEU A 115 1.74 -21.24 6.03
CA LEU A 115 2.74 -22.20 5.52
C LEU A 115 3.03 -23.35 6.50
N GLY A 116 2.47 -23.32 7.72
CA GLY A 116 2.78 -24.27 8.78
C GLY A 116 4.25 -24.27 9.22
N LEU A 117 4.96 -23.15 9.09
CA LEU A 117 6.39 -23.00 9.37
C LEU A 117 6.65 -22.37 10.75
N ASN A 118 7.88 -22.54 11.26
CA ASN A 118 8.32 -21.78 12.44
C ASN A 118 8.52 -20.30 12.05
N ARG A 119 8.04 -19.38 12.90
CA ARG A 119 8.22 -17.93 12.78
C ARG A 119 9.67 -17.53 12.52
N GLU A 120 10.63 -18.18 13.17
CA GLU A 120 12.06 -17.89 12.96
C GLU A 120 12.56 -18.25 11.56
N MET A 121 11.99 -19.28 10.94
CA MET A 121 12.33 -19.64 9.55
C MET A 121 11.85 -18.56 8.58
N VAL A 122 10.63 -18.04 8.81
CA VAL A 122 10.08 -16.94 8.03
C VAL A 122 10.86 -15.64 8.24
N ARG A 123 11.23 -15.34 9.49
CA ARG A 123 12.06 -14.17 9.82
C ARG A 123 13.42 -14.22 9.13
N LYS A 124 14.13 -15.36 9.17
CA LYS A 124 15.43 -15.54 8.49
C LYS A 124 15.30 -15.36 6.97
N ALA A 125 14.25 -15.91 6.37
CA ALA A 125 13.98 -15.74 4.94
C ALA A 125 13.71 -14.27 4.57
N ALA A 126 12.95 -13.54 5.39
CA ALA A 126 12.68 -12.12 5.21
C ALA A 126 13.95 -11.25 5.32
N LEU A 127 14.81 -11.53 6.32
CA LEU A 127 16.05 -10.78 6.57
C LEU A 127 17.15 -11.02 5.53
N SER A 128 17.13 -12.14 4.82
CA SER A 128 18.07 -12.39 3.71
C SER A 128 18.02 -11.31 2.61
N LYS A 129 16.91 -10.55 2.53
CA LYS A 129 16.73 -9.39 1.64
C LYS A 129 17.36 -8.10 2.19
N VAL A 130 17.49 -7.98 3.51
CA VAL A 130 18.10 -6.80 4.16
C VAL A 130 19.63 -6.85 4.04
N LEU A 131 20.25 -8.03 4.27
CA LEU A 131 21.70 -8.20 4.13
C LEU A 131 22.24 -8.06 2.70
N SER A 132 21.39 -8.14 1.67
CA SER A 132 21.80 -7.96 0.27
C SER A 132 21.65 -6.52 -0.23
N ARG A 133 21.17 -5.59 0.61
CA ARG A 133 20.91 -4.19 0.26
C ARG A 133 21.82 -3.17 0.95
N GLU A 134 22.66 -3.58 1.89
CA GLU A 134 23.60 -2.67 2.56
C GLU A 134 25.02 -3.25 2.57
N PRO A 135 25.97 -2.69 1.81
CA PRO A 135 27.30 -2.48 2.35
C PRO A 135 27.22 -1.24 3.26
N SER A 136 27.61 -1.39 4.52
CA SER A 136 27.74 -0.27 5.44
C SER A 136 28.72 0.79 4.89
N PRO A 137 28.45 2.09 5.09
CA PRO A 137 29.42 3.15 4.82
C PRO A 137 30.63 3.09 5.77
#